data_AF-A0A8B7E7D9-F1
#
_entry.id   AF-A0A8B7E7D9-F1
#
_cell.length_a   1.000
_cell.length_b   1.000
_cell.length_c   1.000
_cell.angle_alpha   90.00
_cell.angle_beta   90.00
_cell.angle_gamma   90.00
#
_symmetry.space_group_name_H-M   'P 1'
#
loop_
_entity.id
_entity.type
_entity.pdbx_description
1 polymer ?
#
loop_
_entity_poly.entity_id
_entity_poly.type
_entity_poly.pdbx_seq_one_letter_code
_entity_poly.pdbx_strand_id
1 'polypeptide(L)'
;LFTDEGFVELSNFSTPSKSPEPSEQYEKHNLKSIWDYAFSLGKVLPSWENSHGAITSNKYISELGKKGFDCLYNIRISGIERIIGCSLQAVVISEEQLYRDSLHVLIGIHSESYNFCQDSCTFVPALNYRCSGYSAEAINGVMLKFAAVGTSYCRLNKFCLYYAENSLLYQNGGLVLKAFVNAMNNVLSSYWSAIFITE
;
A
#
# COMPACT_ATOMS: atom_id res chain seq x y z
N LEU A 1 36.78 3.23 -36.95
CA LEU A 1 36.96 4.56 -36.35
C LEU A 1 35.84 4.76 -35.34
N PHE A 2 36.01 4.19 -34.14
CA PHE A 2 35.17 4.49 -32.99
C PHE A 2 36.03 5.39 -32.10
N THR A 3 35.70 6.68 -32.07
CA THR A 3 36.30 7.63 -31.13
C THR A 3 35.54 7.56 -29.82
N ASP A 4 36.27 7.12 -28.81
CA ASP A 4 35.99 7.14 -27.38
C ASP A 4 35.68 8.58 -26.94
N GLU A 5 34.45 8.85 -26.51
CA GLU A 5 34.09 10.12 -25.86
C GLU A 5 34.60 10.11 -24.43
N GLY A 6 35.90 10.43 -24.31
CA GLY A 6 36.58 10.59 -23.03
C GLY A 6 35.94 11.69 -22.20
N PHE A 7 35.57 11.35 -20.97
CA PHE A 7 35.32 12.32 -19.91
C PHE A 7 36.57 13.19 -19.73
N VAL A 8 36.44 14.50 -19.97
CA VAL A 8 37.52 15.46 -19.74
C VAL A 8 37.66 15.66 -18.22
N GLU A 9 38.68 15.06 -17.63
CA GLU A 9 39.07 15.33 -16.24
C GLU A 9 39.50 16.79 -16.10
N LEU A 10 38.76 17.57 -15.32
CA LEU A 10 39.11 18.94 -14.92
C LEU A 10 40.21 18.92 -13.85
N SER A 11 41.35 18.30 -14.14
CA SER A 11 42.57 18.45 -13.35
C SER A 11 43.37 19.62 -13.92
N ASN A 12 43.04 20.84 -13.50
CA ASN A 12 43.92 22.01 -13.38
C ASN A 12 43.11 23.28 -13.08
N PHE A 13 42.50 23.35 -11.89
CA PHE A 13 42.21 24.65 -11.28
C PHE A 13 43.19 24.85 -10.13
N SER A 14 44.31 25.52 -10.44
CA SER A 14 45.18 26.11 -9.43
C SER A 14 44.36 27.10 -8.62
N THR A 15 44.28 26.88 -7.31
CA THR A 15 43.71 27.83 -6.34
C THR A 15 44.53 29.12 -6.35
N PRO A 16 43.96 30.30 -6.67
CA PRO A 16 44.61 31.54 -6.32
C PRO A 16 44.30 31.79 -4.83
N SER A 17 45.23 31.41 -3.96
CA SER A 17 45.21 31.81 -2.56
C SER A 17 45.50 33.31 -2.45
N LYS A 18 44.46 34.14 -2.46
CA LYS A 18 44.51 35.50 -1.93
C LYS A 18 43.30 35.71 -1.02
N SER A 19 43.56 35.68 0.29
CA SER A 19 42.64 36.22 1.28
C SER A 19 42.48 37.72 1.02
N PRO A 20 41.27 38.25 0.83
CA PRO A 20 41.06 39.69 0.89
C PRO A 20 41.10 40.11 2.36
N GLU A 21 41.87 41.14 2.68
CA GLU A 21 41.79 41.84 3.97
C GLU A 21 40.39 42.48 4.13
N PRO A 22 39.87 42.60 5.36
CA PRO A 22 38.55 43.16 5.60
C PRO A 22 38.64 44.69 5.60
N SER A 23 38.48 45.32 4.44
CA SER A 23 38.17 46.75 4.39
C SER A 23 36.69 46.96 4.69
N GLU A 24 36.45 47.67 5.79
CA GLU A 24 35.16 48.09 6.29
C GLU A 24 34.36 48.92 5.27
N GLN A 25 33.05 48.99 5.52
CA GLN A 25 32.01 49.81 4.86
C GLN A 25 31.19 49.12 3.77
N TYR A 26 30.44 48.09 4.17
CA TYR A 26 29.08 47.95 3.65
C TYR A 26 28.15 48.65 4.63
N GLU A 27 27.67 49.83 4.23
CA GLU A 27 26.58 50.50 4.90
C GLU A 27 25.46 49.51 5.16
N LYS A 28 25.00 49.51 6.41
CA LYS A 28 23.91 48.72 6.96
C LYS A 28 22.57 49.21 6.39
N HIS A 29 22.48 49.31 5.07
CA HIS A 29 21.19 49.42 4.42
C HIS A 29 20.42 48.14 4.69
N ASN A 30 19.15 48.34 5.00
CA ASN A 30 18.13 47.42 5.46
C ASN A 30 17.90 46.25 4.48
N LEU A 31 18.94 45.45 4.27
CA LEU A 31 18.95 44.28 3.43
C LEU A 31 18.28 43.20 4.26
N LYS A 32 16.96 43.05 4.04
CA LYS A 32 16.29 41.77 4.21
C LYS A 32 17.29 40.68 3.86
N SER A 33 17.45 39.70 4.74
CA SER A 33 18.35 38.58 4.49
C SER A 33 18.06 38.05 3.09
N ILE A 34 19.09 37.63 2.34
CA ILE A 34 18.90 37.03 1.00
C ILE A 34 17.80 35.96 1.05
N TRP A 35 17.70 35.27 2.18
CA TRP A 35 16.66 34.32 2.51
C TRP A 35 15.26 34.93 2.66
N ASP A 36 15.11 36.09 3.28
CA ASP A 36 13.83 36.81 3.37
C ASP A 36 13.33 37.28 2.00
N TYR A 37 14.26 37.58 1.08
CA TYR A 37 13.92 37.91 -0.31
C TYR A 37 13.49 36.66 -1.09
N ALA A 38 14.22 35.55 -0.93
CA ALA A 38 13.88 34.25 -1.51
C ALA A 38 12.52 33.74 -1.02
N PHE A 39 12.20 33.91 0.26
CA PHE A 39 10.88 33.58 0.81
C PHE A 39 9.77 34.52 0.32
N SER A 40 10.07 35.79 0.07
CA SER A 40 9.11 36.75 -0.47
C SER A 40 8.81 36.59 -1.97
N LEU A 41 9.70 35.94 -2.72
CA LEU A 41 9.58 35.70 -4.16
C LEU A 41 8.58 34.61 -4.55
N GLY A 42 7.92 33.96 -3.59
CA GLY A 42 6.70 33.17 -3.80
C GLY A 42 6.76 32.17 -4.96
N LYS A 43 7.21 30.93 -4.69
CA LYS A 43 6.98 29.68 -5.46
C LYS A 43 7.23 29.64 -6.99
N VAL A 44 7.62 30.71 -7.68
CA VAL A 44 7.73 30.70 -9.14
C VAL A 44 8.97 31.45 -9.62
N LEU A 45 10.15 31.02 -9.17
CA LEU A 45 11.35 31.23 -9.96
C LEU A 45 11.62 29.96 -10.77
N PRO A 46 11.86 30.06 -12.09
CA PRO A 46 12.31 28.93 -12.87
C PRO A 46 13.62 28.44 -12.26
N SER A 47 13.65 27.23 -11.72
CA SER A 47 14.92 26.53 -11.53
C SER A 47 15.59 26.39 -12.90
N TRP A 48 16.89 26.14 -12.94
CA TRP A 48 17.59 25.85 -14.19
C TRP A 48 16.90 24.73 -15.02
N GLU A 49 16.14 23.85 -14.36
CA GLU A 49 15.28 22.80 -14.93
C GLU A 49 14.00 23.32 -15.63
N ASN A 50 13.53 24.54 -15.34
CA ASN A 50 12.32 25.16 -15.88
C ASN A 50 12.60 26.19 -17.00
N SER A 51 13.85 26.32 -17.42
CA SER A 51 14.28 27.30 -18.44
C SER A 51 13.73 26.99 -19.85
N HIS A 52 13.21 25.78 -20.06
CA HIS A 52 12.64 25.32 -21.32
C HIS A 52 11.13 25.15 -21.18
N GLY A 53 10.39 26.27 -21.16
CA GLY A 53 8.96 26.31 -21.46
C GLY A 53 8.08 25.29 -20.72
N ALA A 54 7.53 25.70 -19.58
CA ALA A 54 6.28 25.16 -19.04
C ALA A 54 6.20 23.63 -18.84
N ILE A 55 7.27 22.99 -18.37
CA ILE A 55 7.08 21.78 -17.58
C ILE A 55 6.68 22.27 -16.19
N THR A 56 5.38 22.43 -15.94
CA THR A 56 4.87 22.49 -14.56
C THR A 56 5.52 21.32 -13.84
N SER A 57 6.26 21.58 -12.75
CA SER A 57 7.08 20.58 -12.05
C SER A 57 6.24 19.39 -11.58
N ASN A 58 5.97 18.48 -12.50
CA ASN A 58 5.54 17.15 -12.17
C ASN A 58 6.77 16.54 -11.52
N LYS A 59 6.74 16.53 -10.19
CA LYS A 59 7.57 15.69 -9.34
C LYS A 59 7.94 14.41 -10.10
N TYR A 60 9.22 14.05 -10.11
CA TYR A 60 9.67 12.83 -10.79
C TYR A 60 8.77 11.65 -10.41
N ILE A 61 8.62 10.63 -11.26
CA ILE A 61 7.72 9.48 -10.98
C ILE A 61 8.02 8.85 -9.60
N SER A 62 9.27 8.88 -9.16
CA SER A 62 9.73 8.48 -7.83
C SER A 62 9.18 9.33 -6.67
N GLU A 63 8.86 10.59 -6.89
CA GLU A 63 8.38 11.56 -5.90
C GLU A 63 6.84 11.67 -5.84
N LEU A 64 6.15 11.05 -6.80
CA LEU A 64 4.68 11.03 -6.89
C LEU A 64 4.02 10.02 -5.92
N GLY A 65 4.81 9.22 -5.20
CA GLY A 65 4.33 8.26 -4.21
C GLY A 65 3.38 7.21 -4.81
N LYS A 66 2.23 6.98 -4.17
CA LYS A 66 1.20 6.01 -4.64
C LYS A 66 0.80 6.27 -6.10
N LYS A 67 0.66 7.55 -6.50
CA LYS A 67 0.28 7.94 -7.86
C LYS A 67 1.36 7.61 -8.90
N GLY A 68 2.64 7.71 -8.50
CA GLY A 68 3.77 7.35 -9.35
C GLY A 68 3.78 5.85 -9.66
N PHE A 69 3.56 5.02 -8.64
CA PHE A 69 3.42 3.58 -8.79
C PHE A 69 2.25 3.21 -9.70
N ASP A 70 1.10 3.87 -9.54
CA ASP A 70 -0.06 3.59 -10.37
C ASP A 70 0.14 3.93 -11.84
N CYS A 71 0.85 5.04 -12.11
CA CYS A 71 1.23 5.40 -13.47
C CYS A 71 2.12 4.32 -14.11
N LEU A 72 3.16 3.87 -13.40
CA LEU A 72 4.06 2.81 -13.89
C LEU A 72 3.33 1.50 -14.15
N TYR A 73 2.44 1.11 -13.24
CA TYR A 73 1.63 -0.09 -13.41
C TYR A 73 0.73 0.01 -14.65
N ASN A 74 0.04 1.14 -14.82
CA ASN A 74 -0.85 1.33 -15.97
C ASN A 74 -0.06 1.30 -17.30
N ILE A 75 1.11 1.94 -17.36
CA ILE A 75 2.00 1.87 -18.54
C ILE A 75 2.39 0.41 -18.83
N ARG A 76 2.74 -0.36 -17.79
CA ARG A 76 3.10 -1.78 -17.92
C ARG A 76 1.93 -2.60 -18.46
N ILE A 77 0.74 -2.47 -17.86
CA ILE A 77 -0.45 -3.21 -18.27
C ILE A 77 -0.86 -2.83 -19.69
N SER A 78 -0.94 -1.54 -20.04
CA SER A 78 -1.29 -1.12 -21.40
C SER A 78 -0.28 -1.60 -22.44
N GLY A 79 1.01 -1.70 -22.08
CA GLY A 79 2.03 -2.32 -22.92
C GLY A 79 1.74 -3.80 -23.19
N ILE A 80 1.34 -4.56 -22.16
CA ILE A 80 0.98 -5.97 -22.27
C ILE A 80 -0.33 -6.15 -23.07
N GLU A 81 -1.36 -5.34 -22.79
CA GLU A 81 -2.63 -5.36 -23.52
C GLU A 81 -2.41 -5.16 -25.03
N ARG A 82 -1.49 -4.28 -25.41
CA ARG A 82 -1.14 -4.04 -26.82
C ARG A 82 -0.44 -5.23 -27.48
N ILE A 83 0.30 -6.03 -26.72
CA ILE A 83 0.99 -7.23 -27.22
C ILE A 83 0.00 -8.40 -27.35
N ILE A 84 -0.84 -8.61 -26.33
CA ILE A 84 -1.77 -9.73 -26.26
C ILE A 84 -3.04 -9.48 -27.10
N GLY A 85 -3.39 -8.21 -27.32
CA GLY A 85 -4.62 -7.82 -28.03
C GLY A 85 -5.89 -8.00 -27.20
N CYS A 86 -5.77 -8.14 -25.88
CA CYS A 86 -6.89 -8.31 -24.95
C CYS A 86 -6.72 -7.35 -23.76
N SER A 87 -7.85 -6.87 -23.21
CA SER A 87 -7.82 -6.00 -22.04
C SER A 87 -7.66 -6.78 -20.74
N LEU A 88 -6.76 -6.30 -19.88
CA LEU A 88 -6.44 -6.82 -18.57
C LEU A 88 -6.96 -5.85 -17.49
N GLN A 89 -8.24 -5.47 -17.60
CA GLN A 89 -8.88 -4.59 -16.63
C GLN A 89 -8.89 -5.21 -15.24
N ALA A 90 -8.16 -4.60 -14.32
CA ALA A 90 -8.24 -4.89 -12.88
C ALA A 90 -9.30 -4.01 -12.22
N VAL A 91 -10.06 -4.59 -11.30
CA VAL A 91 -11.04 -3.87 -10.48
C VAL A 91 -10.28 -3.07 -9.43
N VAL A 92 -10.39 -1.74 -9.49
CA VAL A 92 -9.75 -0.87 -8.50
C VAL A 92 -10.61 -0.82 -7.25
N ILE A 93 -10.06 -1.27 -6.12
CA ILE A 93 -10.67 -1.21 -4.80
C ILE A 93 -9.99 -0.14 -3.95
N SER A 94 -10.76 0.52 -3.10
CA SER A 94 -10.21 1.46 -2.13
C SER A 94 -9.58 0.72 -0.95
N GLU A 95 -8.57 1.34 -0.32
CA GLU A 95 -7.90 0.79 0.86
C GLU A 95 -8.89 0.57 2.02
N GLU A 96 -9.84 1.49 2.18
CA GLU A 96 -10.90 1.40 3.20
C GLU A 96 -11.85 0.22 2.95
N GLN A 97 -12.26 0.01 1.71
CA GLN A 97 -13.13 -1.11 1.36
C GLN A 97 -12.40 -2.45 1.55
N LEU A 98 -11.11 -2.52 1.18
CA LEU A 98 -10.30 -3.70 1.40
C LEU A 98 -10.13 -4.01 2.90
N TYR A 99 -9.94 -2.98 3.73
CA TYR A 99 -9.86 -3.14 5.19
C TYR A 99 -11.16 -3.70 5.75
N ARG A 100 -12.28 -3.06 5.40
CA ARG A 100 -13.63 -3.48 5.83
C ARG A 100 -13.95 -4.91 5.41
N ASP A 101 -13.68 -5.24 4.15
CA ASP A 101 -13.89 -6.58 3.61
C ASP A 101 -13.00 -7.62 4.30
N SER A 102 -11.79 -7.25 4.70
CA SER A 102 -10.88 -8.13 5.45
C SER A 102 -11.38 -8.39 6.87
N LEU A 103 -11.96 -7.38 7.55
CA LEU A 103 -12.62 -7.57 8.85
C LEU A 103 -13.84 -8.49 8.74
N HIS A 104 -14.67 -8.31 7.70
CA HIS A 104 -15.81 -9.19 7.44
C HIS A 104 -15.39 -10.66 7.32
N VAL A 105 -14.29 -10.95 6.63
CA VAL A 105 -13.77 -12.32 6.51
C VAL A 105 -13.37 -12.92 7.85
N LEU A 106 -12.81 -12.12 8.76
CA LEU A 106 -12.42 -12.59 10.09
C LEU A 106 -13.61 -13.05 10.93
N ILE A 107 -14.78 -12.42 10.76
CA ILE A 107 -16.04 -12.85 11.37
C ILE A 107 -16.84 -13.84 10.51
N GLY A 108 -16.27 -14.33 9.41
CA GLY A 108 -16.89 -15.32 8.54
C GLY A 108 -17.99 -14.78 7.62
N ILE A 109 -18.03 -13.46 7.40
CA ILE A 109 -18.92 -12.82 6.43
C ILE A 109 -18.22 -12.74 5.07
N HIS A 110 -18.93 -13.13 4.01
CA HIS A 110 -18.44 -13.01 2.63
C HIS A 110 -18.67 -11.58 2.10
N SER A 111 -17.80 -11.13 1.21
CA SER A 111 -17.86 -9.81 0.57
C SER A 111 -17.49 -9.91 -0.90
N GLU A 112 -17.61 -8.82 -1.66
CA GLU A 112 -17.23 -8.81 -3.08
C GLU A 112 -15.74 -9.18 -3.28
N SER A 113 -14.89 -8.75 -2.34
CA SER A 113 -13.45 -9.05 -2.35
C SER A 113 -13.12 -10.49 -1.96
N TYR A 114 -13.99 -11.16 -1.21
CA TYR A 114 -13.74 -12.49 -0.65
C TYR A 114 -14.94 -13.41 -0.81
N ASN A 115 -14.79 -14.38 -1.71
CA ASN A 115 -15.80 -15.39 -1.96
C ASN A 115 -15.70 -16.53 -0.94
N PHE A 116 -16.83 -16.99 -0.44
CA PHE A 116 -16.88 -18.18 0.42
C PHE A 116 -17.36 -19.39 -0.38
N CYS A 117 -16.50 -20.40 -0.49
CA CYS A 117 -16.88 -21.69 -1.06
C CYS A 117 -17.53 -22.56 0.01
N GLN A 118 -18.83 -22.82 -0.13
CA GLN A 118 -19.59 -23.62 0.85
C GLN A 118 -19.12 -25.08 0.90
N ASP A 119 -18.78 -25.67 -0.25
CA ASP A 119 -18.39 -27.08 -0.36
C ASP A 119 -17.08 -27.38 0.41
N SER A 120 -16.07 -26.53 0.23
CA SER A 120 -14.78 -26.67 0.91
C SER A 120 -14.71 -25.95 2.27
N CYS A 121 -15.75 -25.17 2.61
CA CYS A 121 -15.78 -24.26 3.75
C CYS A 121 -14.50 -23.41 3.81
N THR A 122 -14.16 -22.74 2.70
CA THR A 122 -12.95 -21.92 2.55
C THR A 122 -13.26 -20.58 1.91
N PHE A 123 -12.59 -19.54 2.40
CA PHE A 123 -12.53 -18.26 1.70
C PHE A 123 -11.49 -18.27 0.60
N VAL A 124 -11.85 -17.66 -0.53
CA VAL A 124 -10.98 -17.44 -1.66
C VAL A 124 -11.05 -15.95 -2.02
N PRO A 125 -9.91 -15.23 -2.04
CA PRO A 125 -9.91 -13.86 -2.50
C PRO A 125 -10.30 -13.83 -3.97
N ALA A 126 -11.12 -12.87 -4.35
CA ALA A 126 -11.48 -12.73 -5.74
C ALA A 126 -10.28 -12.25 -6.57
N LEU A 127 -10.23 -12.73 -7.81
CA LEU A 127 -9.14 -12.46 -8.72
C LEU A 127 -9.28 -11.06 -9.32
N ASN A 128 -8.16 -10.45 -9.68
CA ASN A 128 -8.09 -9.18 -10.41
C ASN A 128 -8.43 -7.90 -9.62
N TYR A 129 -8.35 -7.93 -8.28
CA TYR A 129 -8.43 -6.71 -7.47
C TYR A 129 -7.09 -5.96 -7.43
N ARG A 130 -7.17 -4.63 -7.47
CA ARG A 130 -6.04 -3.70 -7.43
C ARG A 130 -6.32 -2.56 -6.47
N CYS A 131 -5.35 -2.21 -5.63
CA CYS A 131 -5.41 -1.06 -4.73
C CYS A 131 -4.32 -0.06 -5.13
N SER A 132 -4.65 1.23 -5.11
CA SER A 132 -3.73 2.31 -5.47
C SER A 132 -2.45 2.25 -4.63
N GLY A 133 -1.29 2.31 -5.30
CA GLY A 133 0.01 2.31 -4.66
C GLY A 133 0.55 0.95 -4.18
N TYR A 134 -0.13 -0.16 -4.49
CA TYR A 134 0.31 -1.51 -4.16
C TYR A 134 0.31 -2.42 -5.40
N SER A 135 1.23 -3.39 -5.44
CA SER A 135 1.21 -4.42 -6.49
C SER A 135 0.06 -5.41 -6.25
N ALA A 136 -0.44 -6.00 -7.33
CA ALA A 136 -1.51 -6.99 -7.25
C ALA A 136 -1.08 -8.22 -6.43
N GLU A 137 0.18 -8.62 -6.53
CA GLU A 137 0.77 -9.74 -5.78
C GLU A 137 0.84 -9.44 -4.28
N ALA A 138 1.19 -8.20 -3.91
CA ALA A 138 1.26 -7.80 -2.51
C ALA A 138 -0.13 -7.82 -1.87
N ILE A 139 -1.13 -7.26 -2.55
CA ILE A 139 -2.52 -7.27 -2.10
C ILE A 139 -3.03 -8.70 -1.98
N ASN A 140 -2.85 -9.50 -3.04
CA ASN A 140 -3.29 -10.89 -3.04
C ASN A 140 -2.62 -11.71 -1.91
N GLY A 141 -1.33 -11.49 -1.67
CA GLY A 141 -0.60 -12.12 -0.57
C GLY A 141 -1.15 -11.78 0.82
N VAL A 142 -1.62 -10.54 1.01
CA VAL A 142 -2.30 -10.13 2.26
C VAL A 142 -3.70 -10.72 2.33
N MET A 143 -4.48 -10.63 1.26
CA MET A 143 -5.84 -11.18 1.21
C MET A 143 -5.85 -12.69 1.47
N LEU A 144 -4.91 -13.45 0.92
CA LEU A 144 -4.78 -14.89 1.19
C LEU A 144 -4.55 -15.21 2.67
N LYS A 145 -3.82 -14.36 3.41
CA LYS A 145 -3.63 -14.54 4.85
C LYS A 145 -4.94 -14.33 5.61
N PHE A 146 -5.68 -13.28 5.29
CA PHE A 146 -7.00 -13.04 5.90
C PHE A 146 -7.98 -14.17 5.56
N ALA A 147 -8.01 -14.61 4.30
CA ALA A 147 -8.82 -15.74 3.87
C ALA A 147 -8.49 -17.04 4.62
N ALA A 148 -7.21 -17.31 4.89
CA ALA A 148 -6.79 -18.48 5.67
C ALA A 148 -7.27 -18.41 7.13
N VAL A 149 -7.20 -17.22 7.75
CA VAL A 149 -7.70 -17.01 9.12
C VAL A 149 -9.23 -17.13 9.16
N GLY A 150 -9.93 -16.45 8.26
CA GLY A 150 -11.40 -16.55 8.16
C GLY A 150 -11.88 -17.97 7.88
N THR A 151 -11.14 -18.74 7.06
CA THR A 151 -11.42 -20.15 6.80
C THR A 151 -11.31 -20.99 8.08
N SER A 152 -10.25 -20.77 8.85
CA SER A 152 -10.02 -21.46 10.12
C SER A 152 -11.14 -21.13 11.12
N TYR A 153 -11.52 -19.86 11.20
CA TYR A 153 -12.65 -19.39 11.99
C TYR A 153 -13.96 -20.06 11.56
N CYS A 154 -14.33 -20.05 10.27
CA CYS A 154 -15.59 -20.64 9.79
C CYS A 154 -15.68 -22.13 10.09
N ARG A 155 -14.59 -22.89 9.92
CA ARG A 155 -14.54 -24.32 10.25
C ARG A 155 -14.76 -24.56 11.73
N LEU A 156 -14.13 -23.74 12.57
CA LEU A 156 -14.25 -23.82 14.01
C LEU A 156 -15.65 -23.44 14.50
N ASN A 157 -16.21 -22.38 13.95
CA ASN A 157 -17.56 -21.93 14.25
C ASN A 157 -18.60 -22.98 13.81
N LYS A 158 -18.47 -23.53 12.60
CA LYS A 158 -19.31 -24.63 12.10
C LYS A 158 -19.24 -25.87 13.00
N PHE A 159 -18.05 -26.21 13.49
CA PHE A 159 -17.88 -27.29 14.48
C PHE A 159 -18.65 -26.98 15.77
N CYS A 160 -18.49 -25.78 16.34
CA CYS A 160 -19.17 -25.41 17.58
C CYS A 160 -20.70 -25.38 17.43
N LEU A 161 -21.20 -24.82 16.33
CA LEU A 161 -22.63 -24.79 16.00
C LEU A 161 -23.20 -26.19 15.80
N TYR A 162 -22.52 -27.04 15.03
CA TYR A 162 -22.94 -28.43 14.83
C TYR A 162 -23.07 -29.18 16.16
N TYR A 163 -22.14 -28.97 17.10
CA TYR A 163 -22.23 -29.59 18.43
C TYR A 163 -23.36 -29.02 19.30
N ALA A 164 -23.68 -27.73 19.17
CA ALA A 164 -24.77 -27.10 19.91
C ALA A 164 -26.15 -27.51 19.38
N GLU A 165 -26.31 -27.62 18.06
CA GLU A 165 -27.58 -27.92 17.40
C GLU A 165 -27.94 -29.42 17.48
N ASN A 166 -26.95 -30.31 17.42
CA ASN A 166 -27.19 -31.74 17.49
C ASN A 166 -27.40 -32.20 18.94
N SER A 167 -28.62 -32.03 19.44
CA SER A 167 -29.03 -32.41 20.79
C SER A 167 -28.68 -33.85 21.16
N LEU A 168 -28.70 -34.80 20.21
CA LEU A 168 -28.27 -36.19 20.44
C LEU A 168 -26.75 -36.33 20.63
N LEU A 169 -25.94 -35.65 19.82
CA LEU A 169 -24.47 -35.64 19.97
C LEU A 169 -24.05 -34.87 21.21
N TYR A 170 -24.77 -33.81 21.55
CA TYR A 170 -24.56 -33.08 22.78
C TYR A 170 -24.95 -33.95 23.98
N GLN A 171 -26.11 -34.60 24.00
CA GLN A 171 -26.53 -35.45 25.12
C GLN A 171 -25.65 -36.69 25.28
N ASN A 172 -25.32 -37.38 24.19
CA ASN A 172 -24.49 -38.59 24.17
C ASN A 172 -22.98 -38.30 24.17
N GLY A 173 -22.56 -37.04 23.98
CA GLY A 173 -21.17 -36.63 23.99
C GLY A 173 -20.57 -36.72 25.39
N GLY A 174 -19.34 -37.24 25.48
CA GLY A 174 -18.59 -37.32 26.73
C GLY A 174 -18.39 -35.95 27.38
N LEU A 175 -18.32 -35.89 28.71
CA LEU A 175 -18.18 -34.63 29.45
C LEU A 175 -16.95 -33.81 29.02
N VAL A 176 -15.86 -34.48 28.64
CA VAL A 176 -14.64 -33.84 28.13
C VAL A 176 -14.91 -33.04 26.85
N LEU A 177 -15.70 -33.62 25.93
CA LEU A 177 -16.05 -32.98 24.67
C LEU A 177 -16.95 -31.76 24.90
N LYS A 178 -17.88 -31.85 25.86
CA LYS A 178 -18.71 -30.70 26.27
C LYS A 178 -17.87 -29.57 26.85
N ALA A 179 -16.96 -29.89 27.77
CA ALA A 179 -16.06 -28.90 28.37
C ALA A 179 -15.17 -28.25 27.30
N PHE A 180 -14.67 -29.03 26.34
CA PHE A 180 -13.89 -28.54 25.21
C PHE A 180 -14.70 -27.56 24.33
N VAL A 181 -15.89 -27.93 23.88
CA VAL A 181 -16.75 -27.07 23.05
C VAL A 181 -17.10 -25.77 23.80
N ASN A 182 -17.39 -25.86 25.09
CA ASN A 182 -17.66 -24.66 25.90
C ASN A 182 -16.43 -23.73 25.99
N ALA A 183 -15.24 -24.29 26.19
CA ALA A 183 -14.00 -23.51 26.18
C ALA A 183 -13.76 -22.85 24.80
N MET A 184 -14.02 -23.57 23.71
CA MET A 184 -13.93 -23.02 22.35
C MET A 184 -14.88 -21.84 22.13
N ASN A 185 -16.13 -21.94 22.60
CA ASN A 185 -17.10 -20.84 22.52
C ASN A 185 -16.64 -19.60 23.30
N ASN A 186 -15.99 -19.77 24.46
CA ASN A 186 -15.43 -18.65 25.22
C ASN A 186 -14.27 -17.97 24.47
N VAL A 187 -13.40 -18.76 23.83
CA VAL A 187 -12.32 -18.23 22.99
C VAL A 187 -12.89 -17.49 21.79
N LEU A 188 -13.92 -18.04 21.13
CA LEU A 188 -14.61 -17.35 20.05
C LEU A 188 -15.21 -16.04 20.56
N SER A 189 -15.98 -16.03 21.63
CA SER A 189 -16.55 -14.79 22.19
C SER A 189 -15.49 -13.70 22.46
N SER A 190 -14.33 -14.10 22.98
CA SER A 190 -13.19 -13.20 23.19
C SER A 190 -12.61 -12.67 21.87
N TYR A 191 -12.51 -13.53 20.86
CA TYR A 191 -12.08 -13.17 19.50
C TYR A 191 -13.04 -12.15 18.85
N TRP A 192 -14.35 -12.39 18.93
CA TRP A 192 -15.36 -11.45 18.43
C TRP A 192 -15.24 -10.10 19.12
N SER A 193 -15.06 -10.10 20.44
CA SER A 193 -14.86 -8.87 21.23
C SER A 193 -13.63 -8.09 20.75
N ALA A 194 -12.53 -8.79 20.44
CA ALA A 194 -11.33 -8.15 19.90
C ALA A 194 -11.57 -7.52 18.52
N ILE A 195 -12.34 -8.15 17.64
CA ILE A 195 -12.63 -7.62 16.30
C ILE A 195 -13.55 -6.40 16.37
N PHE A 196 -14.60 -6.44 17.19
CA PHE A 196 -15.49 -5.29 17.35
C PHE A 196 -14.81 -4.07 17.97
N ILE A 197 -13.71 -4.26 18.70
CA ILE A 197 -12.87 -3.13 19.17
C ILE A 197 -12.04 -2.53 18.03
N THR A 198 -11.72 -3.32 17.00
CA THR A 198 -10.93 -2.86 15.84
C THR A 198 -11.76 -2.20 14.73
N GLU A 199 -13.09 -2.28 14.84
CA GLU A 199 -14.06 -1.61 13.95
C GLU A 199 -14.31 -0.17 14.39
#